data_AF-A0A2V9GQL2-F1
#
_entry.id   AF-A0A2V9GQL2-F1
#
_cell.length_a   1.000
_cell.length_b   1.000
_cell.length_c   1.000
_cell.angle_alpha   90.00
_cell.angle_beta   90.00
_cell.angle_gamma   90.00
#
_symmetry.space_group_name_H-M   'P 1'
#
loop_
_entity.id
_entity.type
_entity.pdbx_description
1 polymer ?
#
loop_
_entity_poly.entity_id
_entity_poly.type
_entity_poly.pdbx_seq_one_letter_code
_entity_poly.pdbx_strand_id
1 'polypeptide(L)'
;SAKRILLSLNTPHSIAGEQDLQHIGGSIGISVYPEDGEDAEMLIKNADTAMYHAKENGRNNFQFFTADMNLKVVERQSLEGGLRRALGREEFLLHYQPQVNLDTGEITGVEALIRWQQPDRGLVFPAQFVPVAEDCGLIIQIGRWVLREACTQARAWQNAGLPPLPIAVNVSAVEFRDKGFVEGVRTILLETGLEARYLELEVTESVLMEDAESTASVLQELKTMGVHLAVDDFGTGYSSLSYLRQFPIDVLKIDQSFIHQITSNPDDSSIVSAIIHMGKSLKHLVIAEGIETQEQRAYLQTQLCTEGQGYLFSRPLVAEQFAHLLQMGITETVVH
;
A
#
# COMPACT_ATOMS: atom_id res chain seq x y z
N SER A 1 19.47 -28.29 -17.17
CA SER A 1 18.17 -27.65 -16.92
C SER A 1 18.38 -26.45 -16.02
N ALA A 2 17.58 -25.39 -16.17
CA ALA A 2 17.70 -24.17 -15.37
C ALA A 2 17.68 -24.43 -13.86
N LYS A 3 16.83 -25.36 -13.39
CA LYS A 3 16.83 -25.85 -12.00
C LYS A 3 18.20 -26.33 -11.52
N ARG A 4 18.96 -27.07 -12.34
CA ARG A 4 20.30 -27.53 -11.97
C ARG A 4 21.30 -26.38 -11.84
N ILE A 5 21.19 -25.36 -12.69
CA ILE A 5 22.06 -24.18 -12.64
C ILE A 5 21.77 -23.39 -11.35
N LEU A 6 20.49 -23.12 -11.05
CA LEU A 6 20.07 -22.45 -9.81
C LEU A 6 20.54 -23.21 -8.56
N LEU A 7 20.32 -24.53 -8.53
CA LEU A 7 20.79 -25.37 -7.41
C LEU A 7 22.32 -25.33 -7.25
N SER A 8 23.07 -25.21 -8.35
CA SER A 8 24.53 -25.12 -8.30
C SER A 8 25.00 -23.72 -7.88
N LEU A 9 24.28 -22.66 -8.24
CA LEU A 9 24.59 -21.29 -7.79
C LEU A 9 24.30 -21.13 -6.30
N ASN A 10 23.20 -21.71 -5.83
CA ASN A 10 22.75 -21.60 -4.45
C ASN A 10 23.51 -22.51 -3.47
N THR A 11 24.55 -23.22 -3.92
CA THR A 11 25.47 -23.89 -2.99
C THR A 11 26.26 -22.84 -2.22
N PRO A 12 26.59 -23.07 -0.94
CA PRO A 12 27.34 -22.09 -0.16
C PRO A 12 28.76 -21.89 -0.71
N HIS A 13 29.18 -20.63 -0.87
CA HIS A 13 30.50 -20.27 -1.39
C HIS A 13 31.36 -19.66 -0.29
N SER A 14 32.65 -20.02 -0.26
CA SER A 14 33.64 -19.34 0.59
C SER A 14 34.28 -18.21 -0.21
N ILE A 15 34.15 -16.98 0.28
CA ILE A 15 34.79 -15.80 -0.30
C ILE A 15 35.86 -15.34 0.70
N ALA A 16 37.07 -15.07 0.21
CA ALA A 16 38.19 -14.53 0.98
C ALA A 16 38.62 -15.29 2.26
N GLY A 17 38.28 -16.59 2.39
CA GLY A 17 38.67 -17.41 3.54
C GLY A 17 37.88 -17.12 4.82
N GLU A 18 36.76 -16.42 4.71
CA GLU A 18 35.82 -16.23 5.83
C GLU A 18 35.15 -17.57 6.19
N GLN A 19 34.86 -17.74 7.49
CA GLN A 19 34.16 -18.93 8.02
C GLN A 19 32.68 -18.95 7.65
N ASP A 20 32.12 -17.81 7.24
CA ASP A 20 30.71 -17.67 6.87
C ASP A 20 30.52 -17.97 5.38
N LEU A 21 29.78 -19.05 5.11
CA LEU A 21 29.45 -19.46 3.74
C LEU A 21 28.32 -18.60 3.20
N GLN A 22 28.56 -17.90 2.09
CA GLN A 22 27.56 -17.03 1.47
C GLN A 22 26.76 -17.79 0.41
N HIS A 23 25.45 -17.57 0.40
CA HIS A 23 24.56 -18.11 -0.63
C HIS A 23 24.41 -17.10 -1.76
N ILE A 24 24.64 -17.54 -2.99
CA ILE A 24 24.47 -16.71 -4.19
C ILE A 24 23.23 -17.20 -4.93
N GLY A 25 22.20 -16.34 -5.00
CA GLY A 25 21.03 -16.58 -5.83
C GLY A 25 21.24 -16.11 -7.27
N GLY A 26 20.43 -16.61 -8.20
CA GLY A 26 20.44 -16.16 -9.59
C GLY A 26 19.04 -16.13 -10.19
N SER A 27 18.75 -15.17 -11.07
CA SER A 27 17.53 -15.15 -11.88
C SER A 27 17.89 -15.49 -13.32
N ILE A 28 17.22 -16.49 -13.91
CA ILE A 28 17.54 -16.99 -15.26
C ILE A 28 16.37 -16.72 -16.21
N GLY A 29 16.65 -16.06 -17.32
CA GLY A 29 15.71 -15.96 -18.44
C GLY A 29 16.03 -16.97 -19.54
N ILE A 30 15.02 -17.53 -20.16
CA ILE A 30 15.16 -18.56 -21.19
C ILE A 30 14.33 -18.16 -22.42
N SER A 31 14.97 -18.10 -23.59
CA SER A 31 14.30 -18.02 -24.89
C SER A 31 14.61 -19.27 -25.72
N VAL A 32 13.68 -19.71 -26.54
CA VAL A 32 13.76 -20.92 -27.37
C VAL A 32 13.69 -20.57 -28.84
N TYR A 33 14.69 -20.98 -29.62
CA TYR A 33 14.63 -20.89 -31.07
C TYR A 33 13.80 -22.05 -31.65
N PRO A 34 12.95 -21.82 -32.67
CA PRO A 34 12.65 -20.54 -33.32
C PRO A 34 11.47 -19.77 -32.68
N GLU A 35 10.81 -20.37 -31.68
CA GLU A 35 9.54 -19.90 -31.10
C GLU A 35 9.61 -18.47 -30.54
N ASP A 36 10.74 -18.12 -29.93
CA ASP A 36 10.98 -16.86 -29.24
C ASP A 36 11.89 -15.91 -30.05
N GLY A 37 12.14 -16.19 -31.34
CA GLY A 37 12.96 -15.33 -32.20
C GLY A 37 13.68 -16.12 -33.29
N GLU A 38 13.74 -15.55 -34.49
CA GLU A 38 14.38 -16.17 -35.67
C GLU A 38 15.85 -15.76 -35.82
N ASP A 39 16.32 -14.79 -35.04
CA ASP A 39 17.71 -14.32 -35.05
C ASP A 39 18.28 -14.21 -33.62
N ALA A 40 19.61 -14.13 -33.53
CA ALA A 40 20.33 -14.12 -32.26
C ALA A 40 20.04 -12.87 -31.43
N GLU A 41 19.84 -11.71 -32.05
CA GLU A 41 19.57 -10.45 -31.34
C GLU A 41 18.20 -10.52 -30.66
N MET A 42 17.20 -11.04 -31.37
CA MET A 42 15.83 -11.21 -30.87
C MET A 42 15.78 -12.24 -29.73
N LEU A 43 16.48 -13.37 -29.87
CA LEU A 43 16.58 -14.38 -28.80
C LEU A 43 17.27 -13.83 -27.55
N ILE A 44 18.40 -13.12 -27.70
CA ILE A 44 19.11 -12.52 -26.56
C ILE A 44 18.22 -11.50 -25.84
N LYS A 45 17.53 -10.63 -26.59
CA LYS A 45 16.59 -9.66 -26.03
C LYS A 45 15.47 -10.34 -25.25
N ASN A 46 14.86 -11.38 -25.81
CA ASN A 46 13.75 -12.10 -25.19
C ASN A 46 14.20 -12.91 -23.96
N ALA A 47 15.40 -13.49 -23.97
CA ALA A 47 16.00 -14.09 -22.79
C ALA A 47 16.27 -13.06 -21.68
N ASP A 48 16.75 -11.86 -22.03
CA ASP A 48 16.95 -10.79 -21.05
C ASP A 48 15.63 -10.30 -20.44
N THR A 49 14.59 -10.11 -21.28
CA THR A 49 13.22 -9.82 -20.81
C THR A 49 12.73 -10.87 -19.81
N ALA A 50 12.87 -12.16 -20.13
CA ALA A 50 12.47 -13.24 -19.23
C ALA A 50 13.30 -13.24 -17.92
N MET A 51 14.59 -12.86 -17.99
CA MET A 51 15.44 -12.76 -16.80
C MET A 51 15.01 -11.61 -15.89
N TYR A 52 14.60 -10.46 -16.44
CA TYR A 52 14.04 -9.37 -15.64
C TYR A 52 12.72 -9.77 -14.99
N HIS A 53 11.83 -10.44 -15.74
CA HIS A 53 10.59 -10.96 -15.18
C HIS A 53 10.86 -12.01 -14.07
N ALA A 54 11.92 -12.82 -14.20
CA ALA A 54 12.39 -13.71 -13.15
C ALA A 54 12.87 -12.96 -11.89
N LYS A 55 13.44 -11.75 -12.02
CA LYS A 55 13.82 -10.90 -10.87
C LYS A 55 12.60 -10.32 -10.17
N GLU A 56 11.61 -9.85 -10.93
CA GLU A 56 10.38 -9.26 -10.37
C GLU A 56 9.53 -10.30 -9.62
N ASN A 57 9.47 -11.55 -10.10
CA ASN A 57 8.68 -12.62 -9.48
C ASN A 57 9.41 -13.35 -8.32
N GLY A 58 10.11 -12.60 -7.47
CA GLY A 58 10.68 -13.13 -6.21
C GLY A 58 12.15 -13.58 -6.28
N ARG A 59 12.87 -13.28 -7.37
CA ARG A 59 14.28 -13.65 -7.58
C ARG A 59 14.54 -15.17 -7.41
N ASN A 60 15.79 -15.61 -7.58
CA ASN A 60 16.22 -17.02 -7.43
C ASN A 60 15.38 -18.06 -8.19
N ASN A 61 14.81 -17.67 -9.34
CA ASN A 61 13.93 -18.49 -10.15
C ASN A 61 14.37 -18.45 -11.63
N PHE A 62 13.64 -19.16 -12.48
CA PHE A 62 13.80 -19.05 -13.92
C PHE A 62 12.45 -18.83 -14.60
N GLN A 63 12.46 -18.09 -15.70
CA GLN A 63 11.28 -17.83 -16.51
C GLN A 63 11.59 -18.12 -17.98
N PHE A 64 10.65 -18.76 -18.65
CA PHE A 64 10.65 -18.83 -20.10
C PHE A 64 10.05 -17.54 -20.66
N PHE A 65 10.57 -17.06 -21.76
CA PHE A 65 9.99 -15.95 -22.48
C PHE A 65 8.57 -16.31 -22.90
N THR A 66 7.68 -15.34 -22.77
CA THR A 66 6.38 -15.34 -23.43
C THR A 66 6.19 -13.97 -24.07
N ALA A 67 5.44 -13.90 -25.18
CA ALA A 67 5.14 -12.63 -25.84
C ALA A 67 4.52 -11.59 -24.88
N ASP A 68 3.73 -12.06 -23.91
CA ASP A 68 3.12 -11.23 -22.86
C ASP A 68 4.17 -10.54 -21.97
N MET A 69 5.37 -11.10 -21.80
CA MET A 69 6.44 -10.45 -21.04
C MET A 69 6.95 -9.20 -21.75
N ASN A 70 7.04 -9.20 -23.09
CA ASN A 70 7.41 -8.00 -23.84
C ASN A 70 6.34 -6.91 -23.70
N LEU A 71 5.05 -7.28 -23.67
CA LEU A 71 3.98 -6.31 -23.42
C LEU A 71 4.10 -5.66 -22.03
N LYS A 72 4.39 -6.46 -20.99
CA LYS A 72 4.62 -5.94 -19.62
C LYS A 72 5.83 -5.01 -19.55
N VAL A 73 6.94 -5.33 -20.23
CA VAL A 73 8.12 -4.45 -20.27
C VAL A 73 7.81 -3.12 -20.96
N VAL A 74 7.12 -3.16 -22.10
CA VAL A 74 6.72 -1.93 -22.82
C VAL A 74 5.75 -1.10 -21.98
N GLU A 75 4.79 -1.74 -21.32
CA GLU A 75 3.85 -1.07 -20.43
C GLU A 75 4.58 -0.42 -19.24
N ARG A 76 5.48 -1.13 -18.59
CA ARG A 76 6.31 -0.61 -17.50
C ARG A 76 7.13 0.60 -17.94
N GLN A 77 7.80 0.54 -19.10
CA GLN A 77 8.54 1.67 -19.66
C GLN A 77 7.63 2.86 -19.97
N SER A 78 6.43 2.60 -20.49
CA SER A 78 5.41 3.63 -20.73
C SER A 78 4.97 4.31 -19.43
N LEU A 79 4.75 3.53 -18.37
CA LEU A 79 4.39 4.03 -17.04
C LEU A 79 5.53 4.87 -16.45
N GLU A 80 6.77 4.36 -16.44
CA GLU A 80 7.92 5.12 -15.93
C GLU A 80 8.10 6.46 -16.67
N GLY A 81 8.04 6.41 -18.01
CA GLY A 81 8.13 7.60 -18.84
C GLY A 81 7.02 8.61 -18.55
N GLY A 82 5.79 8.13 -18.29
CA GLY A 82 4.66 8.96 -17.89
C GLY A 82 4.81 9.57 -16.51
N LEU A 83 5.20 8.78 -15.50
CA LEU A 83 5.35 9.20 -14.11
C LEU A 83 6.32 10.38 -13.96
N ARG A 84 7.42 10.39 -14.72
CA ARG A 84 8.38 11.50 -14.73
C ARG A 84 7.78 12.85 -15.15
N ARG A 85 6.68 12.83 -15.90
CA ARG A 85 5.98 14.05 -16.37
C ARG A 85 4.72 14.35 -15.57
N ALA A 86 4.09 13.34 -14.99
CA ALA A 86 2.78 13.42 -14.36
C ALA A 86 2.71 14.52 -13.27
N LEU A 87 3.74 14.63 -12.41
CA LEU A 87 3.81 15.68 -11.38
C LEU A 87 3.77 17.09 -11.98
N GLY A 88 4.58 17.34 -13.03
CA GLY A 88 4.64 18.65 -13.68
C GLY A 88 3.46 18.96 -14.60
N ARG A 89 2.58 17.98 -14.85
CA ARG A 89 1.38 18.09 -15.69
C ARG A 89 0.08 18.04 -14.90
N GLU A 90 0.17 17.97 -13.57
CA GLU A 90 -1.01 17.90 -12.69
C GLU A 90 -1.93 16.72 -13.05
N GLU A 91 -1.34 15.59 -13.44
CA GLU A 91 -2.07 14.38 -13.85
C GLU A 91 -2.48 13.50 -12.65
N PHE A 92 -1.96 13.77 -11.45
CA PHE A 92 -2.37 13.07 -10.24
C PHE A 92 -3.55 13.77 -9.58
N LEU A 93 -4.46 12.97 -9.02
CA LEU A 93 -5.59 13.43 -8.24
C LEU A 93 -5.84 12.47 -7.07
N LEU A 94 -6.54 12.93 -6.04
CA LEU A 94 -6.92 12.11 -4.90
C LEU A 94 -8.42 11.79 -4.96
N HIS A 95 -8.74 10.52 -4.75
CA HIS A 95 -10.08 10.10 -4.35
C HIS A 95 -10.09 9.82 -2.84
N TYR A 96 -11.27 9.87 -2.25
CA TYR A 96 -11.47 9.85 -0.81
C TYR A 96 -12.50 8.78 -0.45
N GLN A 97 -12.10 7.82 0.37
CA GLN A 97 -12.99 6.75 0.83
C GLN A 97 -13.34 6.94 2.30
N PRO A 98 -14.63 6.92 2.69
CA PRO A 98 -15.02 7.08 4.09
C PRO A 98 -14.64 5.85 4.91
N GLN A 99 -14.10 6.10 6.10
CA GLN A 99 -14.08 5.15 7.21
C GLN A 99 -15.30 5.42 8.08
N VAL A 100 -15.94 4.36 8.57
CA VAL A 100 -17.24 4.46 9.24
C VAL A 100 -17.26 3.68 10.54
N ASN A 101 -17.98 4.21 11.52
CA ASN A 101 -18.37 3.43 12.68
C ASN A 101 -19.41 2.38 12.25
N LEU A 102 -19.13 1.10 12.51
CA LEU A 102 -19.98 0.01 12.03
C LEU A 102 -21.35 -0.04 12.73
N ASP A 103 -21.44 0.50 13.95
CA ASP A 103 -22.67 0.52 14.75
C ASP A 103 -23.55 1.74 14.44
N THR A 104 -22.96 2.94 14.35
CA THR A 104 -23.73 4.18 14.13
C THR A 104 -23.87 4.54 12.65
N GLY A 105 -22.97 4.05 11.78
CA GLY A 105 -22.88 4.45 10.39
C GLY A 105 -22.30 5.86 10.17
N GLU A 106 -21.83 6.50 11.24
CA GLU A 106 -21.18 7.82 11.15
C GLU A 106 -19.80 7.70 10.51
N ILE A 107 -19.43 8.70 9.70
CA ILE A 107 -18.08 8.78 9.10
C ILE A 107 -17.10 9.23 10.18
N THR A 108 -16.10 8.39 10.46
CA THR A 108 -15.08 8.60 11.50
C THR A 108 -13.76 9.09 10.96
N GLY A 109 -13.48 8.83 9.69
CA GLY A 109 -12.22 9.18 9.02
C GLY A 109 -12.35 9.11 7.50
N VAL A 110 -11.25 9.37 6.81
CA VAL A 110 -11.19 9.32 5.36
C VAL A 110 -9.82 8.87 4.87
N GLU A 111 -9.79 7.90 3.97
CA GLU A 111 -8.56 7.48 3.32
C GLU A 111 -8.38 8.23 1.99
N ALA A 112 -7.21 8.85 1.82
CA ALA A 112 -6.80 9.52 0.60
C ALA A 112 -6.09 8.54 -0.34
N LEU A 113 -6.72 8.29 -1.48
CA LEU A 113 -6.31 7.28 -2.46
C LEU A 113 -5.89 7.95 -3.76
N ILE A 114 -4.59 7.90 -4.06
CA ILE A 114 -4.05 8.48 -5.29
C ILE A 114 -4.63 7.82 -6.54
N ARG A 115 -4.88 8.62 -7.57
CA ARG A 115 -5.20 8.19 -8.93
C ARG A 115 -4.32 8.94 -9.91
N TRP A 116 -4.02 8.30 -11.03
CA TRP A 116 -3.30 8.94 -12.12
C TRP A 116 -4.20 9.07 -13.34
N GLN A 117 -4.61 10.29 -13.64
CA GLN A 117 -5.44 10.63 -14.79
C GLN A 117 -4.54 10.85 -16.02
N GLN A 118 -4.36 9.80 -16.81
CA GLN A 118 -3.64 9.90 -18.07
C GLN A 118 -4.55 10.47 -19.18
N PRO A 119 -4.06 11.40 -20.02
CA PRO A 119 -4.84 11.98 -21.11
C PRO A 119 -5.35 10.96 -22.14
N ASP A 120 -4.59 9.88 -22.38
CA ASP A 120 -4.85 8.87 -23.40
C ASP A 120 -5.42 7.56 -22.84
N ARG A 121 -5.10 7.20 -21.59
CA ARG A 121 -5.56 5.93 -20.96
C ARG A 121 -6.69 6.10 -19.94
N GLY A 122 -7.05 7.32 -19.57
CA GLY A 122 -8.02 7.56 -18.51
C GLY A 122 -7.42 7.35 -17.12
N LEU A 123 -8.23 6.86 -16.18
CA LEU A 123 -7.84 6.71 -14.78
C LEU A 123 -7.01 5.42 -14.57
N VAL A 124 -5.76 5.59 -14.15
CA VAL A 124 -4.82 4.53 -13.78
C VAL A 124 -4.77 4.41 -12.26
N PHE A 125 -4.90 3.18 -11.76
CA PHE A 125 -4.99 2.89 -10.33
C PHE A 125 -3.62 2.58 -9.69
N PRO A 126 -3.45 2.82 -8.38
CA PRO A 126 -2.17 2.66 -7.67
C PRO A 126 -1.44 1.35 -7.92
N ALA A 127 -2.17 0.22 -7.91
CA ALA A 127 -1.60 -1.11 -8.12
C ALA A 127 -0.83 -1.26 -9.45
N GLN A 128 -1.10 -0.41 -10.44
CA GLN A 128 -0.41 -0.43 -11.74
C GLN A 128 0.87 0.40 -11.75
N PHE A 129 0.92 1.53 -11.02
CA PHE A 129 2.02 2.50 -11.16
C PHE A 129 2.86 2.70 -9.89
N VAL A 130 2.34 2.41 -8.69
CA VAL A 130 3.09 2.58 -7.43
C VAL A 130 4.34 1.68 -7.40
N PRO A 131 4.28 0.39 -7.76
CA PRO A 131 5.49 -0.44 -7.80
C PRO A 131 6.57 0.11 -8.75
N VAL A 132 6.14 0.66 -9.89
CA VAL A 132 7.04 1.30 -10.87
C VAL A 132 7.64 2.58 -10.29
N ALA A 133 6.83 3.39 -9.59
CA ALA A 133 7.27 4.61 -8.92
C ALA A 133 8.27 4.34 -7.79
N GLU A 134 8.07 3.26 -7.02
CA GLU A 134 8.99 2.79 -5.99
C GLU A 134 10.34 2.37 -6.59
N ASP A 135 10.31 1.50 -7.60
CA ASP A 135 11.50 0.98 -8.26
C ASP A 135 12.38 2.08 -8.89
N CYS A 136 11.78 3.16 -9.37
CA CYS A 136 12.50 4.29 -9.96
C CYS A 136 12.73 5.47 -8.98
N GLY A 137 12.28 5.35 -7.73
CA GLY A 137 12.42 6.37 -6.68
C GLY A 137 11.53 7.61 -6.85
N LEU A 138 10.65 7.65 -7.86
CA LEU A 138 9.69 8.74 -8.05
C LEU A 138 8.62 8.78 -6.96
N ILE A 139 8.39 7.66 -6.27
CA ILE A 139 7.42 7.56 -5.17
C ILE A 139 7.66 8.60 -4.07
N ILE A 140 8.92 9.00 -3.81
CA ILE A 140 9.25 10.02 -2.80
C ILE A 140 8.65 11.38 -3.18
N GLN A 141 8.71 11.76 -4.46
CA GLN A 141 8.14 13.03 -4.93
C GLN A 141 6.62 12.97 -5.01
N ILE A 142 6.08 11.82 -5.46
CA ILE A 142 4.65 11.58 -5.54
C ILE A 142 4.03 11.60 -4.15
N GLY A 143 4.62 10.91 -3.19
CA GLY A 143 4.19 10.87 -1.80
C GLY A 143 4.15 12.22 -1.11
N ARG A 144 5.19 13.06 -1.30
CA ARG A 144 5.18 14.45 -0.82
C ARG A 144 4.05 15.28 -1.43
N TRP A 145 3.71 15.04 -2.70
CA TRP A 145 2.57 15.66 -3.34
C TRP A 145 1.25 15.14 -2.73
N VAL A 146 1.09 13.82 -2.56
CA VAL A 146 -0.11 13.21 -1.94
C VAL A 146 -0.35 13.76 -0.54
N LEU A 147 0.67 13.77 0.32
CA LEU A 147 0.58 14.29 1.68
C LEU A 147 0.14 15.74 1.71
N ARG A 148 0.72 16.57 0.83
CA ARG A 148 0.38 17.99 0.73
C ARG A 148 -1.06 18.19 0.27
N GLU A 149 -1.47 17.46 -0.76
CA GLU A 149 -2.82 17.58 -1.32
C GLU A 149 -3.88 17.10 -0.33
N ALA A 150 -3.64 15.95 0.33
CA ALA A 150 -4.52 15.42 1.38
C ALA A 150 -4.64 16.40 2.55
N CYS A 151 -3.52 16.94 3.07
CA CYS A 151 -3.55 17.90 4.17
C CYS A 151 -4.28 19.20 3.77
N THR A 152 -4.03 19.69 2.55
CA THR A 152 -4.69 20.88 2.00
C THR A 152 -6.20 20.65 1.89
N GLN A 153 -6.62 19.51 1.35
CA GLN A 153 -8.03 19.18 1.18
C GLN A 153 -8.75 19.02 2.53
N ALA A 154 -8.13 18.32 3.50
CA ALA A 154 -8.68 18.19 4.85
C ALA A 154 -8.86 19.56 5.50
N ARG A 155 -7.87 20.46 5.36
CA ARG A 155 -7.99 21.83 5.88
C ARG A 155 -9.06 22.63 5.15
N ALA A 156 -9.21 22.46 3.84
CA ALA A 156 -10.26 23.11 3.06
C ALA A 156 -11.67 22.68 3.53
N TRP A 157 -11.87 21.40 3.82
CA TRP A 157 -13.13 20.90 4.40
C TRP A 157 -13.41 21.52 5.78
N GLN A 158 -12.41 21.60 6.65
CA GLN A 158 -12.56 22.27 7.96
C GLN A 158 -12.94 23.74 7.82
N ASN A 159 -12.29 24.47 6.91
CA ASN A 159 -12.58 25.88 6.64
C ASN A 159 -14.00 26.08 6.04
N ALA A 160 -14.51 25.10 5.32
CA ALA A 160 -15.89 25.08 4.80
C ALA A 160 -16.94 24.72 5.87
N GLY A 161 -16.53 24.46 7.12
CA GLY A 161 -17.43 24.13 8.23
C GLY A 161 -17.86 22.66 8.26
N LEU A 162 -17.20 21.78 7.51
CA LEU A 162 -17.44 20.34 7.60
C LEU A 162 -16.81 19.77 8.88
N PRO A 163 -17.30 18.63 9.39
CA PRO A 163 -16.72 17.97 10.56
C PRO A 163 -15.21 17.73 10.37
N PRO A 164 -14.38 18.05 11.37
CA PRO A 164 -12.95 17.78 11.28
C PRO A 164 -12.68 16.30 11.51
N LEU A 165 -12.27 15.59 10.46
CA LEU A 165 -11.97 14.16 10.47
C LEU A 165 -10.48 13.91 10.23
N PRO A 166 -9.90 12.83 10.79
CA PRO A 166 -8.59 12.33 10.37
C PRO A 166 -8.59 11.96 8.89
N ILE A 167 -7.52 12.34 8.18
CA ILE A 167 -7.24 11.90 6.81
C ILE A 167 -6.04 10.94 6.82
N ALA A 168 -6.28 9.73 6.37
CA ALA A 168 -5.29 8.68 6.21
C ALA A 168 -4.57 8.79 4.86
N VAL A 169 -3.24 8.65 4.89
CA VAL A 169 -2.37 8.64 3.70
C VAL A 169 -1.46 7.43 3.76
N ASN A 170 -1.50 6.61 2.72
CA ASN A 170 -0.60 5.48 2.51
C ASN A 170 0.85 5.94 2.27
N VAL A 171 1.79 5.29 2.94
CA VAL A 171 3.23 5.59 2.86
C VAL A 171 3.99 4.33 2.44
N SER A 172 4.72 4.41 1.32
CA SER A 172 5.57 3.30 0.87
C SER A 172 6.79 3.09 1.78
N ALA A 173 7.37 1.89 1.70
CA ALA A 173 8.63 1.55 2.36
C ALA A 173 9.79 2.48 1.95
N VAL A 174 9.80 2.89 0.67
CA VAL A 174 10.83 3.75 0.10
C VAL A 174 10.72 5.17 0.65
N GLU A 175 9.50 5.70 0.76
CA GLU A 175 9.24 7.00 1.38
C GLU A 175 9.60 7.01 2.87
N PHE A 176 9.13 6.00 3.62
CA PHE A 176 9.32 5.93 5.06
C PHE A 176 10.80 5.93 5.46
N ARG A 177 11.65 5.31 4.64
CA ARG A 177 13.11 5.28 4.84
C ARG A 177 13.85 6.52 4.33
N ASP A 178 13.18 7.43 3.62
CA ASP A 178 13.82 8.68 3.19
C ASP A 178 14.21 9.49 4.42
N LYS A 179 15.48 9.92 4.48
CA LYS A 179 15.99 10.71 5.62
C LYS A 179 15.25 12.05 5.78
N GLY A 180 14.64 12.55 4.71
CA GLY A 180 13.85 13.77 4.72
C GLY A 180 12.37 13.56 5.02
N PHE A 181 11.91 12.33 5.29
CA PHE A 181 10.48 12.02 5.42
C PHE A 181 9.82 12.80 6.57
N VAL A 182 10.32 12.64 7.80
CA VAL A 182 9.74 13.27 9.00
C VAL A 182 9.72 14.80 8.87
N GLU A 183 10.81 15.40 8.38
CA GLU A 183 10.88 16.85 8.20
C GLU A 183 9.97 17.33 7.04
N GLY A 184 9.78 16.49 6.02
CA GLY A 184 8.81 16.72 4.96
C GLY A 184 7.37 16.77 5.49
N VAL A 185 6.98 15.79 6.32
CA VAL A 185 5.67 15.78 6.99
C VAL A 185 5.49 17.04 7.85
N ARG A 186 6.50 17.39 8.66
CA ARG A 186 6.48 18.61 9.49
C ARG A 186 6.25 19.86 8.65
N THR A 187 7.00 20.00 7.56
CA THR A 187 6.90 21.14 6.64
C THR A 187 5.52 21.24 6.03
N ILE A 188 4.97 20.12 5.55
CA ILE A 188 3.64 20.08 4.93
C ILE A 188 2.54 20.46 5.94
N LEU A 189 2.58 19.96 7.17
CA LEU A 189 1.61 20.33 8.20
C LEU A 189 1.69 21.82 8.53
N LEU A 190 2.90 22.39 8.60
CA LEU A 190 3.09 23.82 8.81
C LEU A 190 2.56 24.67 7.65
N GLU A 191 2.82 24.27 6.40
CA GLU A 191 2.41 25.01 5.20
C GLU A 191 0.90 24.95 4.96
N THR A 192 0.28 23.79 5.20
CA THR A 192 -1.17 23.60 5.03
C THR A 192 -1.98 24.09 6.21
N GLY A 193 -1.37 24.18 7.39
CA GLY A 193 -2.03 24.57 8.64
C GLY A 193 -2.99 23.50 9.19
N LEU A 194 -2.88 22.26 8.74
CA LEU A 194 -3.61 21.13 9.33
C LEU A 194 -2.97 20.77 10.67
N GLU A 195 -3.78 20.64 11.73
CA GLU A 195 -3.28 20.12 13.00
C GLU A 195 -2.88 18.65 12.84
N ALA A 196 -1.70 18.27 13.35
CA ALA A 196 -1.13 16.93 13.17
C ALA A 196 -2.05 15.77 13.57
N ARG A 197 -2.93 15.97 14.57
CA ARG A 197 -3.91 14.97 15.02
C ARG A 197 -4.95 14.57 13.97
N TYR A 198 -5.06 15.33 12.88
CA TYR A 198 -5.94 15.01 11.77
C TYR A 198 -5.20 14.36 10.60
N LEU A 199 -3.88 14.15 10.69
CA LEU A 199 -3.15 13.35 9.72
C LEU A 199 -2.91 11.97 10.32
N GLU A 200 -3.32 10.95 9.58
CA GLU A 200 -2.98 9.56 9.83
C GLU A 200 -2.05 9.05 8.71
N LEU A 201 -0.97 8.39 9.10
CA LEU A 201 -0.05 7.75 8.16
C LEU A 201 -0.21 6.23 8.27
N GLU A 202 -0.51 5.62 7.13
CA GLU A 202 -0.69 4.19 6.99
C GLU A 202 0.61 3.58 6.44
N VAL A 203 1.19 2.65 7.20
CA VAL A 203 2.39 1.90 6.78
C VAL A 203 2.08 0.42 6.82
N THR A 204 2.51 -0.31 5.80
CA THR A 204 2.26 -1.76 5.77
C THR A 204 3.08 -2.48 6.83
N GLU A 205 2.58 -3.64 7.25
CA GLU A 205 3.26 -4.53 8.18
C GLU A 205 4.72 -4.83 7.79
N SER A 206 4.98 -5.01 6.49
CA SER A 206 6.32 -5.32 5.97
C SER A 206 7.31 -4.18 6.19
N VAL A 207 6.85 -2.92 6.10
CA VAL A 207 7.68 -1.73 6.37
C VAL A 207 8.20 -1.75 7.81
N LEU A 208 7.35 -2.15 8.75
CA LEU A 208 7.68 -2.17 10.17
C LEU A 208 8.71 -3.23 10.56
N MET A 209 8.78 -4.33 9.80
CA MET A 209 9.58 -5.51 10.15
C MET A 209 10.96 -5.53 9.49
N GLU A 210 11.20 -4.73 8.45
CA GLU A 210 12.48 -4.75 7.71
C GLU A 210 13.65 -4.20 8.54
N ASP A 211 13.44 -3.13 9.32
CA ASP A 211 14.41 -2.54 10.26
C ASP A 211 13.69 -1.95 11.48
N ALA A 212 13.44 -2.80 12.49
CA ALA A 212 12.58 -2.46 13.62
C ALA A 212 13.14 -1.33 14.51
N GLU A 213 14.46 -1.25 14.71
CA GLU A 213 15.06 -0.21 15.56
C GLU A 213 15.00 1.17 14.91
N SER A 214 15.38 1.26 13.64
CA SER A 214 15.29 2.51 12.87
C SER A 214 13.84 2.98 12.75
N THR A 215 12.93 2.04 12.46
CA THR A 215 11.49 2.31 12.33
C THR A 215 10.89 2.84 13.62
N ALA A 216 11.25 2.26 14.78
CA ALA A 216 10.77 2.74 16.07
C ALA A 216 11.08 4.23 16.30
N SER A 217 12.29 4.69 15.94
CA SER A 217 12.68 6.09 16.09
C SER A 217 11.80 7.01 15.23
N VAL A 218 11.63 6.67 13.95
CA VAL A 218 10.82 7.46 13.01
C VAL A 218 9.36 7.55 13.48
N LEU A 219 8.77 6.42 13.90
CA LEU A 219 7.41 6.40 14.43
C LEU A 219 7.27 7.25 15.71
N GLN A 220 8.26 7.22 16.61
CA GLN A 220 8.22 8.06 17.81
C GLN A 220 8.33 9.56 17.49
N GLU A 221 9.12 9.95 16.49
CA GLU A 221 9.20 11.34 16.05
C GLU A 221 7.87 11.83 15.46
N LEU A 222 7.24 11.01 14.61
CA LEU A 222 5.91 11.29 14.06
C LEU A 222 4.84 11.35 15.17
N LYS A 223 4.88 10.42 16.12
CA LYS A 223 3.94 10.41 17.25
C LYS A 223 4.09 11.62 18.14
N THR A 224 5.33 12.04 18.41
CA THR A 224 5.63 13.26 19.19
C THR A 224 5.13 14.52 18.48
N MET A 225 5.07 14.51 17.15
CA MET A 225 4.45 15.58 16.35
C MET A 225 2.92 15.63 16.52
N GLY A 226 2.30 14.53 16.97
CA GLY A 226 0.86 14.38 17.12
C GLY A 226 0.17 13.70 15.94
N VAL A 227 0.93 13.14 15.00
CA VAL A 227 0.41 12.37 13.86
C VAL A 227 -0.12 11.01 14.35
N HIS A 228 -1.22 10.56 13.76
CA HIS A 228 -1.77 9.23 14.00
C HIS A 228 -1.05 8.19 13.13
N LEU A 229 -0.82 7.01 13.68
CA LEU A 229 -0.07 5.95 13.00
C LEU A 229 -0.92 4.69 12.91
N ALA A 230 -1.08 4.21 11.67
CA ALA A 230 -1.86 3.03 11.35
C ALA A 230 -0.98 1.96 10.71
N VAL A 231 -1.23 0.70 11.05
CA VAL A 231 -0.62 -0.45 10.37
C VAL A 231 -1.62 -1.00 9.37
N ASP A 232 -1.22 -0.97 8.11
CA ASP A 232 -2.00 -1.44 6.97
C ASP A 232 -1.65 -2.89 6.60
N ASP A 233 -2.56 -3.54 5.87
CA ASP A 233 -2.46 -4.93 5.44
C ASP A 233 -2.19 -5.94 6.59
N PHE A 234 -2.67 -5.67 7.80
CA PHE A 234 -2.28 -6.45 8.98
C PHE A 234 -2.76 -7.90 8.91
N GLY A 235 -1.84 -8.84 9.14
CA GLY A 235 -2.09 -10.28 9.12
C GLY A 235 -1.65 -10.97 7.84
N THR A 236 -1.27 -10.20 6.81
CA THR A 236 -0.70 -10.75 5.56
C THR A 236 0.80 -11.07 5.67
N GLY A 237 1.48 -10.52 6.69
CA GLY A 237 2.90 -10.68 6.95
C GLY A 237 3.24 -11.52 8.19
N TYR A 238 4.52 -11.54 8.53
CA TYR A 238 5.05 -12.20 9.74
C TYR A 238 5.31 -11.19 10.86
N SER A 239 4.26 -10.64 11.46
CA SER A 239 4.40 -9.73 12.60
C SER A 239 4.87 -10.47 13.83
N SER A 240 5.98 -10.00 14.41
CA SER A 240 6.23 -10.29 15.81
C SER A 240 5.33 -9.41 16.67
N LEU A 241 4.38 -10.01 17.38
CA LEU A 241 3.55 -9.36 18.41
C LEU A 241 4.40 -8.52 19.40
N SER A 242 5.64 -8.93 19.63
CA SER A 242 6.60 -8.21 20.47
C SER A 242 6.98 -6.84 19.92
N TYR A 243 7.06 -6.67 18.59
CA TYR A 243 7.35 -5.38 17.95
C TYR A 243 6.13 -4.49 17.90
N LEU A 244 4.95 -5.04 17.62
CA LEU A 244 3.70 -4.27 17.64
C LEU A 244 3.49 -3.56 18.98
N ARG A 245 3.82 -4.23 20.09
CA ARG A 245 3.75 -3.66 21.45
C ARG A 245 4.74 -2.50 21.68
N GLN A 246 5.85 -2.46 20.95
CA GLN A 246 6.90 -1.44 21.10
C GLN A 246 6.65 -0.21 20.23
N PHE A 247 5.94 -0.38 19.12
CA PHE A 247 5.64 0.71 18.20
C PHE A 247 4.50 1.59 18.72
N PRO A 248 4.60 2.92 18.58
CA PRO A 248 3.56 3.86 19.03
C PRO A 248 2.39 3.93 18.02
N ILE A 249 1.76 2.78 17.76
CA ILE A 249 0.65 2.65 16.81
C ILE A 249 -0.68 3.03 17.47
N ASP A 250 -1.60 3.58 16.68
CA ASP A 250 -2.96 3.92 17.08
C ASP A 250 -4.00 2.96 16.48
N VAL A 251 -3.79 2.56 15.22
CA VAL A 251 -4.79 1.85 14.41
C VAL A 251 -4.19 0.58 13.79
N LEU A 252 -4.96 -0.49 13.77
CA LEU A 252 -4.68 -1.71 13.01
C LEU A 252 -5.76 -1.87 11.94
N LYS A 253 -5.35 -1.97 10.67
CA LYS A 253 -6.26 -2.17 9.54
C LYS A 253 -6.19 -3.63 9.09
N ILE A 254 -7.35 -4.30 9.09
CA ILE A 254 -7.46 -5.71 8.68
C ILE A 254 -7.59 -5.76 7.17
N ASP A 255 -6.65 -6.42 6.51
CA ASP A 255 -6.62 -6.55 5.05
C ASP A 255 -7.92 -7.15 4.50
N GLN A 256 -8.33 -6.61 3.35
CA GLN A 256 -9.55 -7.02 2.64
C GLN A 256 -9.57 -8.52 2.27
N SER A 257 -8.41 -9.17 2.10
CA SER A 257 -8.39 -10.59 1.73
C SER A 257 -9.02 -11.48 2.81
N PHE A 258 -8.90 -11.11 4.09
CA PHE A 258 -9.55 -11.82 5.20
C PHE A 258 -11.04 -11.48 5.30
N ILE A 259 -11.43 -10.25 4.96
CA ILE A 259 -12.82 -9.79 5.01
C ILE A 259 -13.66 -10.43 3.89
N HIS A 260 -13.09 -10.58 2.70
CA HIS A 260 -13.78 -11.13 1.53
C HIS A 260 -14.40 -12.52 1.77
N GLN A 261 -13.72 -13.38 2.53
CA GLN A 261 -14.14 -14.76 2.78
C GLN A 261 -14.61 -15.01 4.21
N ILE A 262 -14.80 -13.96 5.03
CA ILE A 262 -15.06 -14.04 6.47
C ILE A 262 -16.30 -14.87 6.85
N THR A 263 -17.30 -14.94 5.98
CA THR A 263 -18.54 -15.70 6.19
C THR A 263 -18.48 -17.13 5.67
N SER A 264 -17.52 -17.45 4.80
CA SER A 264 -17.41 -18.74 4.11
C SER A 264 -16.20 -19.57 4.53
N ASN A 265 -15.15 -18.93 5.06
CA ASN A 265 -13.91 -19.58 5.47
C ASN A 265 -13.72 -19.46 6.99
N PRO A 266 -13.80 -20.57 7.75
CA PRO A 266 -13.58 -20.56 9.20
C PRO A 266 -12.18 -20.06 9.61
N ASP A 267 -11.15 -20.29 8.79
CA ASP A 267 -9.78 -19.86 9.09
C ASP A 267 -9.68 -18.33 9.05
N ASP A 268 -10.20 -17.69 7.99
CA ASP A 268 -10.23 -16.23 7.88
C ASP A 268 -11.04 -15.59 9.00
N SER A 269 -12.20 -16.17 9.34
CA SER A 269 -13.03 -15.72 10.45
C SER A 269 -12.27 -15.77 11.80
N SER A 270 -11.43 -16.80 11.99
CA SER A 270 -10.63 -16.97 13.20
C SER A 270 -9.49 -15.96 13.27
N ILE A 271 -8.85 -15.67 12.13
CA ILE A 271 -7.79 -14.65 12.00
C ILE A 271 -8.37 -13.26 12.32
N VAL A 272 -9.49 -12.89 11.70
CA VAL A 272 -10.15 -11.60 11.94
C VAL A 272 -10.52 -11.44 13.42
N SER A 273 -11.13 -12.47 14.02
CA SER A 273 -11.45 -12.44 15.45
C SER A 273 -10.19 -12.26 16.31
N ALA A 274 -9.09 -12.96 16.01
CA ALA A 274 -7.84 -12.83 16.73
C ALA A 274 -7.24 -11.40 16.63
N ILE A 275 -7.25 -10.81 15.43
CA ILE A 275 -6.78 -9.44 15.20
C ILE A 275 -7.62 -8.44 16.00
N ILE A 276 -8.95 -8.56 15.97
CA ILE A 276 -9.84 -7.67 16.72
C ILE A 276 -9.57 -7.75 18.24
N HIS A 277 -9.42 -8.97 18.77
CA HIS A 277 -9.12 -9.16 20.20
C HIS A 277 -7.75 -8.61 20.58
N MET A 278 -6.76 -8.75 19.69
CA MET A 278 -5.42 -8.21 19.87
C MET A 278 -5.42 -6.69 19.91
N GLY A 279 -6.04 -6.03 18.93
CA GLY A 279 -6.16 -4.57 18.89
C GLY A 279 -6.79 -4.02 20.16
N LYS A 280 -7.90 -4.61 20.61
CA LYS A 280 -8.54 -4.26 21.89
C LYS A 280 -7.62 -4.41 23.09
N SER A 281 -6.86 -5.51 23.16
CA SER A 281 -5.95 -5.79 24.26
C SER A 281 -4.79 -4.78 24.33
N LEU A 282 -4.37 -4.28 23.17
CA LEU A 282 -3.31 -3.27 23.04
C LEU A 282 -3.85 -1.83 23.03
N LYS A 283 -5.18 -1.66 23.12
CA LYS A 283 -5.89 -0.38 23.04
C LYS A 283 -5.67 0.36 21.71
N HIS A 284 -5.50 -0.40 20.63
CA HIS A 284 -5.53 0.12 19.27
C HIS A 284 -6.95 0.08 18.73
N LEU A 285 -7.30 1.09 17.92
CA LEU A 285 -8.49 1.04 17.08
C LEU A 285 -8.28 -0.04 16.02
N VAL A 286 -9.36 -0.73 15.65
CA VAL A 286 -9.31 -1.74 14.58
C VAL A 286 -10.30 -1.33 13.50
N ILE A 287 -9.80 -1.23 12.28
CA ILE A 287 -10.58 -0.90 11.09
C ILE A 287 -10.56 -2.12 10.16
N ALA A 288 -11.73 -2.60 9.75
CA ALA A 288 -11.83 -3.68 8.77
C ALA A 288 -12.00 -3.13 7.35
N GLU A 289 -11.20 -3.61 6.40
CA GLU A 289 -11.18 -3.11 5.03
C GLU A 289 -11.93 -4.00 4.04
N GLY A 290 -12.37 -3.41 2.92
CA GLY A 290 -13.01 -4.18 1.85
C GLY A 290 -14.35 -4.80 2.25
N ILE A 291 -15.12 -4.12 3.11
CA ILE A 291 -16.49 -4.53 3.43
C ILE A 291 -17.40 -4.24 2.23
N GLU A 292 -17.95 -5.29 1.64
CA GLU A 292 -18.80 -5.23 0.45
C GLU A 292 -20.24 -5.70 0.71
N THR A 293 -20.47 -6.52 1.75
CA THR A 293 -21.79 -7.10 2.02
C THR A 293 -22.30 -6.81 3.44
N GLN A 294 -23.63 -6.82 3.61
CA GLN A 294 -24.25 -6.66 4.92
C GLN A 294 -23.91 -7.82 5.87
N GLU A 295 -23.70 -9.02 5.33
CA GLU A 295 -23.29 -10.19 6.11
C GLU A 295 -21.88 -10.01 6.70
N GLN A 296 -20.94 -9.46 5.94
CA GLN A 296 -19.60 -9.11 6.42
C GLN A 296 -19.68 -8.07 7.54
N ARG A 297 -20.44 -6.98 7.33
CA ARG A 297 -20.68 -5.95 8.34
C ARG A 297 -21.27 -6.55 9.62
N ALA A 298 -22.34 -7.33 9.50
CA ALA A 298 -23.01 -7.95 10.64
C ALA A 298 -22.05 -8.85 11.42
N TYR A 299 -21.25 -9.67 10.73
CA TYR A 299 -20.22 -10.49 11.38
C TYR A 299 -19.24 -9.62 12.17
N LEU A 300 -18.69 -8.57 11.56
CA LEU A 300 -17.72 -7.67 12.22
C LEU A 300 -18.32 -6.99 13.46
N GLN A 301 -19.59 -6.60 13.42
CA GLN A 301 -20.30 -6.07 14.60
C GLN A 301 -20.43 -7.13 15.70
N THR A 302 -20.69 -8.40 15.36
CA THR A 302 -20.72 -9.47 16.38
C THR A 302 -19.37 -9.71 17.05
N GLN A 303 -18.28 -9.48 16.31
CA GLN A 303 -16.91 -9.50 16.85
C GLN A 303 -16.54 -8.20 17.57
N LEU A 304 -17.48 -7.25 17.65
CA LEU A 304 -17.32 -5.94 18.24
C LEU A 304 -16.17 -5.15 17.57
N CYS A 305 -16.02 -5.28 16.25
CA CYS A 305 -15.18 -4.38 15.45
C CYS A 305 -15.85 -3.01 15.40
N THR A 306 -15.11 -1.94 15.66
CA THR A 306 -15.69 -0.60 15.84
C THR A 306 -15.83 0.15 14.53
N GLU A 307 -14.85 0.03 13.65
CA GLU A 307 -14.77 0.79 12.42
C GLU A 307 -14.50 -0.10 11.20
N GLY A 308 -14.86 0.39 10.03
CA GLY A 308 -14.56 -0.29 8.78
C GLY A 308 -14.69 0.62 7.58
N GLN A 309 -14.23 0.12 6.44
CA GLN A 309 -14.32 0.79 5.15
C GLN A 309 -14.55 -0.23 4.04
N GLY A 310 -15.19 0.22 2.97
CA GLY A 310 -15.46 -0.65 1.83
C GLY A 310 -16.63 -0.18 0.97
N TYR A 311 -16.85 -0.90 -0.13
CA TYR A 311 -17.84 -0.53 -1.14
C TYR A 311 -19.29 -0.69 -0.69
N LEU A 312 -19.54 -1.39 0.43
CA LEU A 312 -20.85 -1.38 1.08
C LEU A 312 -21.29 0.05 1.46
N PHE A 313 -20.33 0.89 1.84
CA PHE A 313 -20.58 2.25 2.32
C PHE A 313 -20.42 3.29 1.22
N SER A 314 -19.27 3.25 0.54
CA SER A 314 -18.98 4.11 -0.60
C SER A 314 -17.76 3.62 -1.36
N ARG A 315 -17.76 3.85 -2.68
CA ARG A 315 -16.53 3.80 -3.48
C ARG A 315 -15.71 5.06 -3.23
N PRO A 316 -14.39 5.05 -3.50
CA PRO A 316 -13.57 6.27 -3.42
C PRO A 316 -14.12 7.40 -4.33
N LEU A 317 -14.44 8.54 -3.73
CA LEU A 317 -15.10 9.68 -4.36
C LEU A 317 -14.12 10.84 -4.63
N VAL A 318 -14.45 11.72 -5.57
CA VAL A 318 -13.76 13.02 -5.67
C VAL A 318 -14.12 13.93 -4.50
N ALA A 319 -13.28 14.94 -4.21
CA ALA A 319 -13.42 15.79 -3.02
C ALA A 319 -14.81 16.42 -2.84
N GLU A 320 -15.42 16.91 -3.93
CA GLU A 320 -16.74 17.54 -3.89
C GLU A 320 -17.86 16.55 -3.53
N GLN A 321 -17.78 15.33 -4.07
CA GLN A 321 -18.74 14.26 -3.78
C GLN A 321 -18.58 13.76 -2.34
N PHE A 322 -17.35 13.64 -1.86
CA PHE A 322 -17.08 13.29 -0.47
C PHE A 322 -17.59 14.35 0.50
N ALA A 323 -17.40 15.64 0.20
CA ALA A 323 -17.95 16.74 0.97
C ALA A 323 -19.49 16.68 1.06
N HIS A 324 -20.15 16.32 -0.04
CA HIS A 324 -21.60 16.11 -0.03
C HIS A 324 -22.00 14.91 0.83
N LEU A 325 -21.26 13.80 0.73
CA LEU A 325 -21.49 12.60 1.55
C LEU A 325 -21.35 12.91 3.05
N LEU A 326 -20.36 13.70 3.45
CA LEU A 326 -20.17 14.13 4.84
C LEU A 326 -21.37 14.92 5.39
N GLN A 327 -22.06 15.68 4.55
CA GLN A 327 -23.23 16.47 4.97
C GLN A 327 -24.50 15.63 5.07
N MET A 328 -24.67 14.66 4.17
CA MET A 328 -25.87 13.82 4.11
C MET A 328 -25.79 12.61 5.03
N GLY A 329 -24.58 12.18 5.38
CA GLY A 329 -24.32 10.89 5.99
C GLY A 329 -24.42 9.75 4.97
N ILE A 330 -24.01 8.54 5.40
CA ILE A 330 -24.14 7.34 4.57
C ILE A 330 -25.58 6.83 4.70
N THR A 331 -26.37 7.04 3.67
CA THR A 331 -27.70 6.41 3.56
C THR A 331 -27.54 4.95 3.14
N GLU A 332 -28.27 4.03 3.79
CA GLU A 332 -28.31 2.57 3.49
C GLU A 332 -28.74 2.20 2.05
N THR A 333 -28.86 3.18 1.15
CA THR A 333 -29.49 3.06 -0.17
C THR A 333 -28.60 3.41 -1.35
N VAL A 334 -27.28 3.55 -1.19
CA VAL A 334 -26.39 3.66 -2.36
C VAL A 334 -25.98 2.26 -2.84
N VAL A 335 -26.96 1.54 -3.39
CA VAL A 335 -26.71 0.40 -4.26
C VAL A 335 -26.88 0.90 -5.69
N HIS A 336 -25.75 1.13 -6.37
CA HIS A 336 -25.42 0.76 -7.76
C HIS A 336 -24.32 1.65 -8.35
#